data_AF-M1WRE5-F1
#
_entry.id   AF-M1WRE5-F1
#
_cell.length_a   1.000
_cell.length_b   1.000
_cell.length_c   1.000
_cell.angle_alpha   90.00
_cell.angle_beta   90.00
_cell.angle_gamma   90.00
#
_symmetry.space_group_name_H-M   'P 1'
#
loop_
_entity.id
_entity.type
_entity.pdbx_description
1 polymer ?
#
loop_
_entity_poly.entity_id
_entity_poly.type
_entity_poly.pdbx_seq_one_letter_code
_entity_poly.pdbx_strand_id
1 'polypeptide(L)'
;MSSMHQPVSQNLFYEDYETNAILYAIDFEDVALSLEGVHSVHHGAQAVMRQFMPAANDENLTVAQAISLFVDRVFWEENSGNLFMCAEIAKRNICLPIPREHWHVQGIPDIPQ
;
A
#
# COMPACT_ATOMS: atom_id res chain seq x y z
N MET A 1 17.36 -32.19 -18.94
CA MET A 1 18.09 -31.70 -17.75
C MET A 1 17.60 -30.29 -17.47
N SER A 2 17.35 -30.02 -16.20
CA SER A 2 16.41 -29.03 -15.66
C SER A 2 16.72 -27.55 -15.93
N SER A 3 15.61 -26.83 -16.09
CA SER A 3 15.33 -25.41 -15.82
C SER A 3 16.28 -24.70 -14.86
N MET A 4 16.58 -23.43 -15.15
CA MET A 4 16.62 -22.38 -14.12
C MET A 4 16.05 -21.08 -14.70
N HIS A 5 14.74 -20.90 -14.50
CA HIS A 5 14.12 -19.57 -14.46
C HIS A 5 14.75 -18.82 -13.29
N GLN A 6 15.36 -17.66 -13.57
CA GLN A 6 15.80 -16.76 -12.51
C GLN A 6 14.56 -16.17 -11.80
N PRO A 7 14.51 -16.19 -10.46
CA PRO A 7 13.46 -15.48 -9.74
C PRO A 7 13.73 -13.96 -9.86
N VAL A 8 12.75 -13.25 -10.41
CA VAL A 8 12.70 -11.79 -10.38
C VAL A 8 12.47 -11.39 -8.92
N SER A 9 13.54 -11.00 -8.21
CA SER A 9 13.42 -10.27 -6.95
C SER A 9 12.86 -8.89 -7.26
N GLN A 10 11.56 -8.71 -7.04
CA GLN A 10 10.95 -7.39 -6.95
C GLN A 10 11.51 -6.73 -5.68
N ASN A 11 12.47 -5.82 -5.86
CA ASN A 11 12.90 -4.90 -4.82
C ASN A 11 11.70 -4.01 -4.46
N LEU A 12 10.97 -4.38 -3.41
CA LEU A 12 9.86 -3.61 -2.83
C LEU A 12 10.34 -2.51 -1.86
N PHE A 13 11.61 -2.14 -1.91
CA PHE A 13 12.21 -1.14 -1.03
C PHE A 13 12.66 0.06 -1.85
N TYR A 14 11.78 1.04 -1.96
CA TYR A 14 12.11 2.37 -2.47
C TYR A 14 12.86 3.13 -1.37
N GLU A 15 14.18 2.96 -1.32
CA GLU A 15 15.10 3.85 -0.60
C GLU A 15 15.77 4.78 -1.62
N ASP A 16 15.05 5.80 -2.08
CA ASP A 16 15.60 7.11 -2.51
C ASP A 16 14.45 8.05 -2.92
N TYR A 17 14.33 9.22 -2.30
CA TYR A 17 13.38 10.27 -2.71
C TYR A 17 14.09 11.62 -2.86
N GLU A 18 14.97 11.74 -3.87
CA GLU A 18 15.29 13.05 -4.46
C GLU A 18 14.21 13.49 -5.47
N THR A 19 12.98 13.60 -4.99
CA THR A 19 11.90 14.34 -5.65
C THR A 19 11.05 14.93 -4.54
N ASN A 20 10.78 16.23 -4.57
CA ASN A 20 9.92 16.92 -3.60
C ASN A 20 8.47 16.44 -3.75
N ALA A 21 8.19 15.20 -3.41
CA ALA A 21 6.85 14.63 -3.39
C ALA A 21 6.06 15.37 -2.31
N ILE A 22 5.01 16.07 -2.72
CA ILE A 22 4.10 16.75 -1.81
C ILE A 22 3.05 15.73 -1.39
N LEU A 23 3.04 15.40 -0.10
CA LEU A 23 2.13 14.42 0.50
C LEU A 23 1.09 15.14 1.35
N TYR A 24 -0.19 14.86 1.07
CA TYR A 24 -1.33 15.35 1.83
C TYR A 24 -1.90 14.20 2.65
N ALA A 25 -1.99 14.37 3.97
CA ALA A 25 -2.66 13.39 4.82
C ALA A 25 -4.17 13.40 4.51
N ILE A 26 -4.76 12.21 4.40
CA ILE A 26 -6.20 12.00 4.17
C ILE A 26 -6.69 10.97 5.19
N ASP A 27 -7.91 11.16 5.71
CA ASP A 27 -8.55 10.18 6.57
C ASP A 27 -9.03 8.99 5.72
N PHE A 28 -8.71 7.76 6.16
CA PHE A 28 -9.09 6.56 5.41
C PHE A 28 -10.63 6.42 5.24
N GLU A 29 -11.41 6.99 6.16
CA GLU A 29 -12.88 7.02 6.08
C GLU A 29 -13.39 7.76 4.83
N ASP A 30 -12.60 8.72 4.34
CA ASP A 30 -12.91 9.48 3.13
C ASP A 30 -12.40 8.77 1.86
N VAL A 31 -11.79 7.59 1.95
CA VAL A 31 -11.23 6.87 0.80
C VAL A 31 -12.12 5.70 0.41
N ALA A 32 -12.45 5.59 -0.87
CA ALA A 32 -12.95 4.36 -1.48
C ALA A 32 -11.84 3.70 -2.29
N LEU A 33 -11.69 2.39 -2.12
CA LEU A 33 -10.82 1.56 -2.93
C LEU A 33 -11.65 0.77 -3.96
N SER A 34 -11.13 0.63 -5.17
CA SER A 34 -11.62 -0.36 -6.11
C SER A 34 -11.32 -1.77 -5.59
N LEU A 35 -11.95 -2.80 -6.18
CA LEU A 35 -11.64 -4.19 -5.84
C LEU A 35 -10.15 -4.52 -6.07
N GLU A 36 -9.54 -3.97 -7.13
CA GLU A 36 -8.12 -4.13 -7.44
C GLU A 36 -7.23 -3.42 -6.41
N GLY A 37 -7.65 -2.24 -5.93
CA GLY A 37 -7.00 -1.54 -4.83
C GLY A 37 -7.03 -2.36 -3.53
N VAL A 38 -8.19 -2.93 -3.20
CA VAL A 38 -8.34 -3.83 -2.04
C VAL A 38 -7.42 -5.04 -2.13
N HIS A 39 -7.34 -5.69 -3.31
CA HIS A 39 -6.41 -6.81 -3.51
C HIS A 39 -4.93 -6.38 -3.39
N SER A 40 -4.59 -5.18 -3.85
CA SER A 40 -3.24 -4.64 -3.76
C SER A 40 -2.83 -4.42 -2.30
N VAL A 41 -3.73 -3.87 -1.47
CA VAL A 41 -3.53 -3.74 -0.02
C VAL A 41 -3.38 -5.11 0.64
N HIS A 42 -4.24 -6.07 0.29
CA HIS A 42 -4.20 -7.43 0.84
C HIS A 42 -2.88 -8.14 0.53
N HIS A 43 -2.43 -8.12 -0.71
CA HIS A 43 -1.15 -8.70 -1.11
C HIS A 43 0.04 -7.99 -0.45
N GLY A 44 0.00 -6.66 -0.36
CA GLY A 44 1.02 -5.88 0.33
C GLY A 44 1.12 -6.25 1.82
N ALA A 45 -0.02 -6.40 2.49
CA ALA A 45 -0.10 -6.85 3.87
C ALA A 45 0.51 -8.26 4.06
N GLN A 46 0.20 -9.20 3.17
CA GLN A 46 0.78 -10.54 3.21
C GLN A 46 2.30 -10.50 3.03
N ALA A 47 2.81 -9.70 2.09
CA ALA A 47 4.25 -9.54 1.89
C ALA A 47 4.95 -8.97 3.14
N VAL A 48 4.33 -7.96 3.77
CA VAL A 48 4.80 -7.38 5.02
C VAL A 48 4.81 -8.40 6.16
N MET A 49 3.74 -9.19 6.31
CA MET A 49 3.68 -10.23 7.34
C MET A 49 4.76 -11.29 7.14
N ARG A 50 4.94 -11.78 5.90
CA ARG A 50 5.99 -12.77 5.58
C ARG A 50 7.39 -12.26 5.95
N GLN A 51 7.65 -10.98 5.71
CA GLN A 51 8.98 -10.42 5.92
C GLN A 51 9.26 -10.03 7.37
N PHE A 52 8.30 -9.42 8.04
CA PHE A 52 8.52 -8.80 9.36
C PHE A 52 7.90 -9.60 10.51
N MET A 53 7.01 -10.56 10.22
CA MET A 53 6.32 -11.41 11.20
C MET A 53 6.25 -12.87 10.72
N PRO A 54 7.38 -13.55 10.45
CA PRO A 54 7.40 -14.85 9.79
C PRO A 54 6.73 -15.99 10.59
N ALA A 55 6.44 -15.78 11.88
CA ALA A 55 5.68 -16.73 12.70
C ALA A 55 4.15 -16.52 12.61
N ALA A 56 3.70 -15.42 12.01
CA ALA A 56 2.28 -15.15 11.80
C ALA A 56 1.76 -15.89 10.55
N ASN A 57 0.51 -16.32 10.59
CA ASN A 57 -0.14 -17.00 9.47
C ASN A 57 -0.69 -15.96 8.48
N ASP A 58 0.09 -15.62 7.46
CA ASP A 58 -0.29 -14.66 6.41
C ASP A 58 -1.34 -15.21 5.43
N GLU A 59 -1.44 -16.53 5.27
CA GLU A 59 -2.41 -17.18 4.38
C GLU A 59 -3.86 -17.00 4.84
N ASN A 60 -4.06 -16.87 6.16
CA ASN A 60 -5.38 -16.64 6.77
C ASN A 60 -5.68 -15.15 7.03
N LEU A 61 -4.85 -14.24 6.53
CA LEU A 61 -5.09 -12.81 6.69
C LEU A 61 -6.36 -12.41 5.93
N THR A 62 -7.37 -11.91 6.64
CA THR A 62 -8.58 -11.39 5.99
C THR A 62 -8.33 -10.02 5.38
N VAL A 63 -9.16 -9.62 4.41
CA VAL A 63 -9.10 -8.28 3.80
C VAL A 63 -9.21 -7.17 4.85
N ALA A 64 -10.13 -7.28 5.80
CA ALA A 64 -10.32 -6.29 6.85
C ALA A 64 -9.06 -6.13 7.72
N GLN A 65 -8.42 -7.25 8.09
CA GLN A 65 -7.17 -7.23 8.84
C GLN A 65 -6.03 -6.62 8.02
N ALA A 66 -5.91 -6.97 6.74
CA ALA A 66 -4.91 -6.39 5.85
C ALA A 66 -5.06 -4.86 5.75
N ILE A 67 -6.27 -4.37 5.53
CA ILE A 67 -6.55 -2.93 5.48
C ILE A 67 -6.18 -2.27 6.81
N SER A 68 -6.60 -2.86 7.94
CA SER A 68 -6.37 -2.30 9.28
C SER A 68 -4.89 -2.06 9.62
N LEU A 69 -3.95 -2.73 8.94
CA LEU A 69 -2.52 -2.48 9.13
C LEU A 69 -2.08 -1.10 8.62
N PHE A 70 -2.81 -0.50 7.67
CA PHE A 70 -2.37 0.69 6.95
C PHE A 70 -3.32 1.89 7.07
N VAL A 71 -4.46 1.77 7.76
CA VAL A 71 -5.48 2.84 7.84
C VAL A 71 -5.04 4.07 8.62
N ASP A 72 -4.09 3.92 9.55
CA ASP A 72 -3.68 5.01 10.45
C ASP A 72 -2.85 6.10 9.75
N ARG A 73 -2.24 5.78 8.60
CA ARG A 73 -1.34 6.70 7.88
C ARG A 73 -1.59 6.60 6.38
N VAL A 74 -2.50 7.42 5.90
CA VAL A 74 -2.89 7.48 4.49
C VAL A 74 -2.53 8.86 3.94
N PHE A 75 -1.82 8.87 2.81
CA PHE A 75 -1.35 10.08 2.15
C PHE A 75 -1.70 10.05 0.66
N TRP A 76 -2.14 11.17 0.11
CA TRP A 76 -2.19 11.38 -1.33
C TRP A 76 -0.93 12.13 -1.77
N GLU A 77 -0.33 11.69 -2.87
CA GLU A 77 0.81 12.37 -3.48
C GLU A 77 0.38 13.19 -4.71
N GLU A 78 0.75 14.47 -4.71
CA GLU A 78 0.25 15.46 -5.67
C GLU A 78 0.59 15.14 -7.12
N ASN A 79 1.83 14.72 -7.39
CA ASN A 79 2.34 14.65 -8.77
C ASN A 79 1.86 13.39 -9.51
N SER A 80 1.81 12.26 -8.83
CA SER A 80 1.38 10.97 -9.39
C SER A 80 -0.11 10.71 -9.19
N GLY A 81 -0.74 11.36 -8.22
CA GLY A 81 -2.11 11.05 -7.83
C GLY A 81 -2.25 9.72 -7.08
N ASN A 82 -1.13 9.08 -6.70
CA ASN A 82 -1.16 7.83 -5.96
C ASN A 82 -1.58 8.06 -4.52
N LEU A 83 -2.25 7.06 -3.95
CA LEU A 83 -2.50 6.97 -2.52
C LEU A 83 -1.42 6.10 -1.90
N PHE A 84 -0.78 6.57 -0.84
CA PHE A 84 0.16 5.82 -0.03
C PHE A 84 -0.51 5.44 1.27
N MET A 85 -0.73 4.13 1.46
CA MET A 85 -1.19 3.59 2.73
C MET A 85 0.01 3.02 3.49
N CYS A 86 0.32 3.54 4.67
CA CYS A 86 1.55 3.24 5.39
C CYS A 86 1.30 2.56 6.74
N ALA A 87 2.15 1.60 7.08
CA ALA A 87 2.17 0.91 8.36
C ALA A 87 3.51 1.15 9.07
N GLU A 88 3.47 1.35 10.39
CA GLU A 88 4.69 1.35 11.20
C GLU A 88 4.91 -0.04 11.80
N ILE A 89 5.92 -0.77 11.31
CA ILE A 89 6.21 -2.14 11.71
C ILE A 89 7.68 -2.26 12.05
N ALA A 90 7.99 -2.78 13.24
CA ALA A 90 9.36 -2.93 13.74
C ALA A 90 10.20 -1.63 13.64
N LYS A 91 9.57 -0.48 13.90
CA LYS A 91 10.16 0.89 13.78
C LYS A 91 10.53 1.30 12.35
N ARG A 92 9.96 0.64 11.35
CA ARG A 92 10.08 1.01 9.93
C ARG A 92 8.72 1.44 9.42
N ASN A 93 8.70 2.47 8.57
CA ASN A 93 7.51 2.83 7.81
C ASN A 93 7.51 2.04 6.52
N ILE A 94 6.46 1.28 6.27
CA ILE A 94 6.27 0.53 5.04
C ILE A 94 5.03 1.12 4.37
N CYS A 95 5.19 1.63 3.16
CA CYS A 95 4.10 2.24 2.42
C CYS A 95 3.74 1.42 1.19
N LEU A 96 2.45 1.21 0.99
CA LEU A 96 1.87 0.60 -0.19
C LEU A 96 1.37 1.72 -1.11
N PRO A 97 1.97 1.89 -2.30
CA PRO A 97 1.40 2.76 -3.32
C PRO A 97 0.18 2.08 -3.94
N ILE A 98 -0.96 2.76 -3.90
CA ILE A 98 -2.19 2.39 -4.59
C ILE A 98 -2.33 3.35 -5.78
N PRO A 99 -2.24 2.84 -7.02
CA PRO A 99 -2.39 3.64 -8.23
C PRO A 99 -3.68 4.44 -8.24
N ARG A 100 -3.63 5.65 -8.81
CA ARG A 100 -4.75 6.61 -8.88
C ARG A 100 -6.06 5.99 -9.36
N GLU A 101 -6.01 5.09 -10.32
CA GLU A 101 -7.16 4.39 -10.90
C GLU A 101 -7.87 3.43 -9.93
N HIS A 102 -7.28 3.15 -8.76
CA HIS A 102 -7.78 2.18 -7.79
C HIS A 102 -8.29 2.81 -6.50
N TRP A 103 -8.35 4.14 -6.42
CA TRP A 103 -8.92 4.83 -5.27
C TRP A 103 -9.62 6.14 -5.66
N HIS A 104 -10.49 6.65 -4.78
CA HIS A 104 -11.07 7.99 -4.89
C HIS A 104 -11.51 8.50 -3.52
N VAL A 105 -11.73 9.82 -3.40
CA VAL A 105 -12.33 10.41 -2.20
C VAL A 105 -13.85 10.27 -2.25
N GLN A 106 -14.45 9.73 -1.20
CA GLN A 106 -15.89 9.65 -1.01
C GLN A 106 -16.40 10.99 -0.44
N GLY A 107 -17.53 11.49 -0.95
CA GLY A 107 -18.22 12.62 -0.33
C GLY A 107 -17.89 14.03 -0.83
N ILE A 108 -16.98 14.20 -1.80
CA ILE A 108 -16.72 15.51 -2.44
C ILE A 108 -16.83 15.37 -3.97
N PRO A 109 -17.78 16.04 -4.65
CA PRO A 109 -17.94 15.96 -6.11
C PRO A 109 -16.76 16.53 -6.92
N ASP A 110 -15.89 17.34 -6.31
CA ASP A 110 -14.85 18.08 -7.02
C ASP A 110 -13.61 18.25 -6.13
N ILE A 111 -12.74 17.25 -6.10
CA ILE A 111 -11.30 17.51 -5.94
C ILE A 111 -10.76 17.64 -7.36
N PRO A 112 -10.08 18.74 -7.73
CA PRO A 112 -9.47 18.86 -9.04
C PRO A 112 -8.53 17.67 -9.24
N GLN A 113 -8.97 16.79 -10.12
CA GLN A 113 -8.29 15.60 -10.58
C GLN A 113 -7.18 15.97 -11.57
#